data_AF-A0A932REL8-F1
#
_entry.id   AF-A0A932REL8-F1
#
_cell.length_a   1.000
_cell.length_b   1.000
_cell.length_c   1.000
_cell.angle_alpha   90.00
_cell.angle_beta   90.00
_cell.angle_gamma   90.00
#
_symmetry.space_group_name_H-M   'P 1'
#
loop_
_entity.id
_entity.type
_entity.pdbx_description
1 polymer ?
#
loop_
_entity_poly.entity_id
_entity_poly.type
_entity_poly.pdbx_seq_one_letter_code
_entity_poly.pdbx_strand_id
1 'polypeptide(L)'
;MRNTRLQKKTIIEFLFMVFGILSFAAFAEELSDPFYLQPALDLSQKIQDRHLPFDTITDPVFESPESEVVANPIAHYGDSAIWTGHYLAAESYRFAVTGDAEALDNARRVLGGIHRLINVGGAGLLARFALPLESPWADRVSCRRSSLIPPGICTNPDCRYQDTFEEVAYVYTDNVSRDQYLGVVFGLAVAYELLPDESTRSLIRQDMASIIDYLESHNWNVAYRDRCISTTFVIRPEQILSILQIGKLVWPERFSDTYERNARNLSSLVSVPIVTELVDRHNSYFKFNLDHIALFHLVRLESNPVWYDRYFSAFRLLRDGLREHQNAHFNAMEIGVTGEIAGPLVSDTKDFLRLWLQRPRRNVLVVNSPRCAQDLRCVRDSSSREWRAADPLPIPQRPTTDFLWQRSPFQLDGGGDGRTEEAGVDYVLPYWMLRYYLEVVTPASLQDKVDRIDRGCSAE
;
A
#
# COMPACT_ATOMS: atom_id res chain seq x y z
N MET A 1 44.27 28.99 24.01
CA MET A 1 42.97 29.25 23.36
C MET A 1 42.57 28.25 22.26
N ARG A 2 43.42 27.32 21.80
CA ARG A 2 43.03 26.28 20.79
C ARG A 2 42.42 24.99 21.39
N ASN A 3 42.73 24.64 22.64
CA ASN A 3 42.25 23.39 23.27
C ASN A 3 40.76 23.41 23.67
N THR A 4 40.18 24.58 23.97
CA THR A 4 38.78 24.71 24.39
C THR A 4 37.77 24.68 23.24
N ARG A 5 38.20 24.88 21.98
CA ARG A 5 37.33 24.79 20.80
C ARG A 5 37.16 23.34 20.31
N LEU A 6 38.19 22.50 20.40
CA LEU A 6 38.05 21.07 20.06
C LEU A 6 37.17 20.34 21.08
N GLN A 7 37.38 20.54 22.38
CA GLN A 7 36.53 19.94 23.42
C GLN A 7 35.05 20.33 23.31
N LYS A 8 34.74 21.59 22.98
CA LYS A 8 33.36 22.04 22.78
C LYS A 8 32.69 21.39 21.57
N LYS A 9 33.43 21.13 20.49
CA LYS A 9 32.88 20.48 19.29
C LYS A 9 32.55 19.01 19.57
N THR A 10 33.44 18.30 20.26
CA THR A 10 33.23 16.89 20.68
C THR A 10 32.10 16.77 21.70
N ILE A 11 31.95 17.71 22.64
CA ILE A 11 30.86 17.72 23.62
C ILE A 11 29.52 18.01 22.94
N ILE A 12 29.47 18.91 21.95
CA ILE A 12 28.25 19.21 21.19
C ILE A 12 27.85 18.00 20.33
N GLU A 13 28.78 17.37 19.61
CA GLU A 13 28.52 16.15 18.84
C GLU A 13 28.08 14.99 19.73
N PHE A 14 28.69 14.83 20.92
CA PHE A 14 28.30 13.82 21.90
C PHE A 14 26.92 14.13 22.53
N LEU A 15 26.60 15.39 22.79
CA LEU A 15 25.28 15.80 23.28
C LEU A 15 24.21 15.59 22.19
N PHE A 16 24.46 15.92 20.93
CA PHE A 16 23.52 15.63 19.84
C PHE A 16 23.31 14.12 19.65
N MET A 17 24.36 13.32 19.79
CA MET A 17 24.28 11.86 19.74
C MET A 17 23.46 11.31 20.91
N VAL A 18 23.72 11.76 22.15
CA VAL A 18 23.01 11.31 23.35
C VAL A 18 21.55 11.80 23.37
N PHE A 19 21.27 13.04 22.99
CA PHE A 19 19.90 13.55 22.85
C PHE A 19 19.15 12.86 21.70
N GLY A 20 19.82 12.54 20.59
CA GLY A 20 19.24 11.77 19.49
C GLY A 20 18.87 10.34 19.91
N ILE A 21 19.74 9.66 20.65
CA ILE A 21 19.50 8.30 21.17
C ILE A 21 18.38 8.29 22.23
N LEU A 22 18.34 9.29 23.13
CA LEU A 22 17.28 9.41 24.14
C LEU A 22 15.91 9.74 23.51
N SER A 23 15.88 10.57 22.47
CA SER A 23 14.66 10.88 21.72
C SER A 23 14.13 9.67 20.94
N PHE A 24 15.04 8.87 20.34
CA PHE A 24 14.71 7.64 19.63
C PHE A 24 14.02 6.60 20.52
N ALA A 25 14.60 6.31 21.69
CA ALA A 25 14.02 5.37 22.64
C ALA A 25 12.63 5.84 23.14
N ALA A 26 12.45 7.15 23.36
CA ALA A 26 11.19 7.72 23.82
C ALA A 26 10.05 7.61 22.78
N PHE A 27 10.34 7.78 21.47
CA PHE A 27 9.31 7.63 20.43
C PHE A 27 8.88 6.18 20.22
N ALA A 28 9.83 5.23 20.28
CA ALA A 28 9.54 3.80 20.25
C ALA A 28 8.71 3.34 21.46
N GLU A 29 9.01 3.88 22.65
CA GLU A 29 8.28 3.58 23.88
C GLU A 29 6.81 4.05 23.80
N GLU A 30 6.55 5.19 23.15
CA GLU A 30 5.19 5.74 23.00
C GLU A 30 4.32 4.93 22.04
N LEU A 31 4.87 4.36 20.96
CA LEU A 31 4.10 3.47 20.08
C LEU A 31 3.84 2.09 20.69
N SER A 32 4.61 1.73 21.71
CA SER A 32 4.35 0.57 22.56
C SER A 32 3.29 0.84 23.62
N ASP A 33 2.83 2.08 23.78
CA ASP A 33 1.73 2.42 24.68
C ASP A 33 0.46 1.66 24.27
N PRO A 34 -0.27 1.06 25.24
CA PRO A 34 -1.52 0.35 24.98
C PRO A 34 -2.56 1.16 24.17
N PHE A 35 -2.51 2.49 24.26
CA PHE A 35 -3.34 3.38 23.45
C PHE A 35 -3.20 3.14 21.95
N TYR A 36 -1.97 2.89 21.45
CA TYR A 36 -1.73 2.61 20.04
C TYR A 36 -1.68 1.12 19.73
N LEU A 37 -1.05 0.33 20.62
CA LEU A 37 -0.79 -1.09 20.42
C LEU A 37 -2.06 -1.93 20.50
N GLN A 38 -2.92 -1.71 21.50
CA GLN A 38 -4.10 -2.54 21.69
C GLN A 38 -5.07 -2.45 20.49
N PRO A 39 -5.36 -1.25 19.94
CA PRO A 39 -6.14 -1.17 18.71
C PRO A 39 -5.50 -1.89 17.51
N ALA A 40 -4.17 -1.88 17.38
CA ALA A 40 -3.49 -2.59 16.30
C ALA A 40 -3.73 -4.11 16.41
N LEU A 41 -3.59 -4.67 17.61
CA LEU A 41 -3.81 -6.09 17.89
C LEU A 41 -5.30 -6.47 17.72
N ASP A 42 -6.21 -5.66 18.23
CA ASP A 42 -7.65 -5.87 18.10
C ASP A 42 -8.10 -5.86 16.63
N LEU A 43 -7.53 -4.95 15.83
CA LEU A 43 -7.80 -4.89 14.39
C LEU A 43 -7.22 -6.11 13.66
N SER A 44 -5.98 -6.52 13.96
CA SER A 44 -5.40 -7.75 13.38
C SER A 44 -6.26 -8.98 13.69
N GLN A 45 -6.68 -9.17 14.96
CA GLN A 45 -7.57 -10.28 15.33
C GLN A 45 -8.90 -10.22 14.58
N LYS A 46 -9.50 -9.04 14.51
CA LYS A 46 -10.77 -8.84 13.81
C LYS A 46 -10.67 -9.12 12.31
N ILE A 47 -9.55 -8.77 11.68
CA ILE A 47 -9.28 -9.12 10.29
C ILE A 47 -9.33 -10.65 10.11
N GLN A 48 -8.68 -11.40 11.00
CA GLN A 48 -8.70 -12.86 10.98
C GLN A 48 -10.11 -13.44 11.15
N ASP A 49 -10.90 -12.85 12.06
CA ASP A 49 -12.23 -13.34 12.40
C ASP A 49 -13.27 -13.09 11.31
N ARG A 50 -13.18 -11.96 10.59
CA ARG A 50 -14.31 -11.44 9.78
C ARG A 50 -13.95 -10.99 8.36
N HIS A 51 -12.71 -10.56 8.13
CA HIS A 51 -12.30 -9.95 6.86
C HIS A 51 -11.53 -10.91 5.95
N LEU A 52 -11.28 -12.15 6.39
CA LEU A 52 -10.60 -13.17 5.60
C LEU A 52 -11.49 -14.42 5.38
N PRO A 53 -12.75 -14.30 4.90
CA PRO A 53 -13.63 -15.45 4.74
C PRO A 53 -13.07 -16.52 3.78
N PHE A 54 -12.17 -16.10 2.88
CA PHE A 54 -11.45 -16.96 1.95
C PHE A 54 -9.97 -16.55 1.87
N ASP A 55 -9.35 -16.17 2.99
CA ASP A 55 -7.91 -15.82 3.07
C ASP A 55 -7.48 -14.59 2.25
N THR A 56 -8.43 -13.82 1.74
CA THR A 56 -8.21 -12.52 1.10
C THR A 56 -9.16 -11.50 1.70
N ILE A 57 -8.72 -10.24 1.80
CA ILE A 57 -9.44 -9.18 2.49
C ILE A 57 -10.78 -8.88 1.80
N THR A 58 -11.86 -8.87 2.57
CA THR A 58 -13.17 -8.36 2.16
C THR A 58 -13.75 -7.46 3.26
N ASP A 59 -14.74 -6.65 2.92
CA ASP A 59 -15.42 -5.78 3.87
C ASP A 59 -16.85 -6.32 4.11
N PRO A 60 -17.08 -7.09 5.18
CA PRO A 60 -18.36 -7.73 5.43
C PRO A 60 -19.49 -6.73 5.67
N VAL A 61 -20.68 -7.03 5.15
CA VAL A 61 -21.92 -6.28 5.38
C VAL A 61 -22.77 -7.02 6.41
N PHE A 62 -23.27 -6.29 7.40
CA PHE A 62 -24.04 -6.80 8.53
C PHE A 62 -25.55 -6.61 8.31
N GLU A 63 -26.38 -7.30 9.09
CA GLU A 63 -27.85 -7.20 8.95
C GLU A 63 -28.38 -5.79 9.19
N SER A 64 -27.80 -5.07 10.16
CA SER A 64 -28.06 -3.66 10.47
C SER A 64 -26.79 -3.00 11.04
N PRO A 65 -26.74 -1.66 11.17
CA PRO A 65 -25.57 -0.97 11.72
C PRO A 65 -25.17 -1.39 13.14
N GLU A 66 -26.15 -1.80 13.94
CA GLU A 66 -25.98 -2.26 15.33
C GLU A 66 -25.83 -3.78 15.46
N SER A 67 -25.95 -4.54 14.35
CA SER A 67 -25.88 -6.00 14.37
C SER A 67 -24.43 -6.48 14.33
N GLU A 68 -24.17 -7.59 15.02
CA GLU A 68 -22.93 -8.39 14.91
C GLU A 68 -23.11 -9.61 13.99
N VAL A 69 -24.27 -9.76 13.35
CA VAL A 69 -24.56 -10.82 12.39
C VAL A 69 -24.15 -10.37 10.98
N VAL A 70 -23.21 -11.10 10.38
CA VAL A 70 -22.75 -10.86 9.00
C VAL A 70 -23.80 -11.37 8.01
N ALA A 71 -24.37 -10.46 7.22
CA ALA A 71 -25.34 -10.77 6.17
C ALA A 71 -24.67 -11.13 4.83
N ASN A 72 -23.49 -10.56 4.56
CA ASN A 72 -22.68 -10.89 3.39
C ASN A 72 -21.18 -10.73 3.72
N PRO A 73 -20.41 -11.83 3.87
CA PRO A 73 -19.00 -11.77 4.22
C PRO A 73 -18.11 -11.33 3.06
N ILE A 74 -18.61 -11.44 1.82
CA ILE A 74 -17.87 -11.10 0.60
C ILE A 74 -18.45 -9.83 -0.03
N ALA A 75 -18.88 -8.86 0.75
CA ALA A 75 -19.14 -7.56 0.17
C ALA A 75 -17.81 -6.86 -0.19
N HIS A 76 -17.86 -5.97 -1.18
CA HIS A 76 -16.73 -5.15 -1.62
C HIS A 76 -15.42 -5.90 -1.98
N TYR A 77 -15.48 -7.18 -2.37
CA TYR A 77 -14.29 -7.95 -2.79
C TYR A 77 -13.54 -7.39 -4.01
N GLY A 78 -14.05 -6.35 -4.66
CA GLY A 78 -13.43 -5.75 -5.85
C GLY A 78 -11.99 -5.31 -5.63
N ASP A 79 -11.65 -4.92 -4.41
CA ASP A 79 -10.31 -4.48 -4.01
C ASP A 79 -9.60 -5.49 -3.08
N SER A 80 -10.04 -6.76 -3.11
CA SER A 80 -9.51 -7.81 -2.24
C SER A 80 -8.01 -8.02 -2.45
N ALA A 81 -7.54 -8.09 -3.70
CA ALA A 81 -6.12 -8.30 -3.99
C ALA A 81 -5.21 -7.20 -3.43
N ILE A 82 -5.53 -5.91 -3.69
CA ILE A 82 -4.70 -4.80 -3.18
C ILE A 82 -4.64 -4.79 -1.65
N TRP A 83 -5.78 -4.95 -0.96
CA TRP A 83 -5.81 -4.90 0.51
C TRP A 83 -5.23 -6.14 1.16
N THR A 84 -5.31 -7.30 0.51
CA THR A 84 -4.61 -8.52 0.96
C THR A 84 -3.10 -8.32 0.91
N GLY A 85 -2.58 -7.68 -0.15
CA GLY A 85 -1.15 -7.33 -0.23
C GLY A 85 -0.71 -6.32 0.83
N HIS A 86 -1.52 -5.30 1.11
CA HIS A 86 -1.24 -4.34 2.19
C HIS A 86 -1.27 -5.02 3.57
N TYR A 87 -2.20 -5.95 3.80
CA TYR A 87 -2.28 -6.70 5.05
C TYR A 87 -1.12 -7.71 5.19
N LEU A 88 -0.69 -8.36 4.11
CA LEU A 88 0.52 -9.18 4.09
C LEU A 88 1.75 -8.37 4.55
N ALA A 89 1.91 -7.14 4.04
CA ALA A 89 2.96 -6.25 4.51
C ALA A 89 2.80 -5.91 6.00
N ALA A 90 1.58 -5.59 6.46
CA ALA A 90 1.32 -5.24 7.85
C ALA A 90 1.72 -6.36 8.83
N GLU A 91 1.29 -7.60 8.59
CA GLU A 91 1.65 -8.74 9.45
C GLU A 91 3.13 -9.12 9.32
N SER A 92 3.76 -8.91 8.16
CA SER A 92 5.21 -9.08 8.00
C SER A 92 6.01 -8.07 8.82
N TYR A 93 5.58 -6.80 8.86
CA TYR A 93 6.17 -5.79 9.74
C TYR A 93 5.89 -6.08 11.22
N ARG A 94 4.67 -6.51 11.58
CA ARG A 94 4.33 -6.95 12.95
C ARG A 94 5.29 -8.06 13.38
N PHE A 95 5.44 -9.12 12.58
CA PHE A 95 6.37 -10.21 12.86
C PHE A 95 7.81 -9.72 13.04
N ALA A 96 8.30 -8.84 12.16
CA ALA A 96 9.65 -8.31 12.26
C ALA A 96 9.90 -7.49 13.54
N VAL A 97 8.87 -6.80 14.04
CA VAL A 97 8.94 -6.00 15.28
C VAL A 97 8.83 -6.89 16.52
N THR A 98 7.91 -7.84 16.53
CA THR A 98 7.50 -8.55 17.76
C THR A 98 8.06 -9.97 17.88
N GLY A 99 8.43 -10.60 16.77
CA GLY A 99 8.73 -12.04 16.70
C GLY A 99 7.52 -12.95 16.96
N ASP A 100 6.30 -12.40 16.95
CA ASP A 100 5.06 -13.11 17.28
C ASP A 100 4.71 -14.16 16.22
N ALA A 101 4.61 -15.42 16.63
CA ALA A 101 4.27 -16.53 15.74
C ALA A 101 2.88 -16.38 15.11
N GLU A 102 1.94 -15.73 15.79
CA GLU A 102 0.60 -15.46 15.24
C GLU A 102 0.69 -14.53 14.01
N ALA A 103 1.54 -13.51 14.06
CA ALA A 103 1.76 -12.60 12.93
C ALA A 103 2.35 -13.33 11.73
N LEU A 104 3.27 -14.28 11.97
CA LEU A 104 3.84 -15.12 10.92
C LEU A 104 2.77 -16.03 10.27
N ASP A 105 1.92 -16.64 11.08
CA ASP A 105 0.84 -17.51 10.59
C ASP A 105 -0.22 -16.70 9.81
N ASN A 106 -0.57 -15.51 10.30
CA ASN A 106 -1.47 -14.57 9.60
C ASN A 106 -0.89 -14.15 8.24
N ALA A 107 0.40 -13.80 8.18
CA ALA A 107 1.08 -13.45 6.94
C ALA A 107 1.09 -14.63 5.94
N ARG A 108 1.38 -15.85 6.40
CA ARG A 108 1.37 -17.05 5.56
C ARG A 108 -0.02 -17.39 5.03
N ARG A 109 -1.06 -17.22 5.86
CA ARG A 109 -2.45 -17.43 5.46
C ARG A 109 -2.81 -16.56 4.26
N VAL A 110 -2.56 -15.26 4.35
CA VAL A 110 -2.90 -14.34 3.26
C VAL A 110 -1.97 -14.42 2.06
N LEU A 111 -0.71 -14.86 2.25
CA LEU A 111 0.16 -15.25 1.16
C LEU A 111 -0.42 -16.42 0.36
N GLY A 112 -0.98 -17.43 1.03
CA GLY A 112 -1.72 -18.52 0.36
C GLY A 112 -2.94 -18.01 -0.42
N GLY A 113 -3.65 -17.03 0.13
CA GLY A 113 -4.72 -16.31 -0.58
C GLY A 113 -4.24 -15.62 -1.86
N ILE A 114 -3.14 -14.86 -1.78
CA ILE A 114 -2.50 -14.21 -2.93
C ILE A 114 -2.02 -15.23 -3.96
N HIS A 115 -1.35 -16.30 -3.52
CA HIS A 115 -0.89 -17.38 -4.39
C HIS A 115 -2.05 -17.96 -5.20
N ARG A 116 -3.19 -18.23 -4.55
CA ARG A 116 -4.41 -18.65 -5.24
C ARG A 116 -4.89 -17.60 -6.24
N LEU A 117 -4.94 -16.32 -5.89
CA LEU A 117 -5.37 -15.27 -6.83
C LEU A 117 -4.48 -15.19 -8.08
N ILE A 118 -3.18 -15.42 -7.95
CA ILE A 118 -2.23 -15.40 -9.07
C ILE A 118 -2.43 -16.61 -10.01
N ASN A 119 -2.80 -17.77 -9.43
CA ASN A 119 -2.74 -19.04 -10.14
C ASN A 119 -4.11 -19.62 -10.53
N VAL A 120 -5.22 -19.20 -9.90
CA VAL A 120 -6.57 -19.74 -10.17
C VAL A 120 -7.02 -19.57 -11.61
N GLY A 121 -6.64 -18.46 -12.26
CA GLY A 121 -6.98 -18.19 -13.65
C GLY A 121 -6.04 -18.85 -14.66
N GLY A 122 -4.99 -19.55 -14.21
CA GLY A 122 -3.90 -20.01 -15.07
C GLY A 122 -3.11 -18.85 -15.72
N ALA A 123 -1.92 -19.16 -16.23
CA ALA A 123 -1.10 -18.25 -17.03
C ALA A 123 -0.69 -16.91 -16.37
N GLY A 124 -0.76 -16.78 -15.03
CA GLY A 124 -0.25 -15.61 -14.30
C GLY A 124 -1.13 -14.35 -14.35
N LEU A 125 -2.34 -14.43 -14.92
CA LEU A 125 -3.34 -13.37 -14.78
C LEU A 125 -3.86 -13.37 -13.34
N LEU A 126 -3.49 -12.35 -12.58
CA LEU A 126 -4.00 -12.12 -11.23
C LEU A 126 -5.53 -12.05 -11.28
N ALA A 127 -6.22 -12.74 -10.37
CA ALA A 127 -7.64 -12.56 -10.13
C ALA A 127 -7.86 -11.45 -9.08
N ARG A 128 -8.96 -10.70 -9.20
CA ARG A 128 -9.36 -9.74 -8.14
C ARG A 128 -9.77 -10.43 -6.86
N PHE A 129 -10.48 -11.54 -7.02
CA PHE A 129 -11.11 -12.30 -5.95
C PHE A 129 -11.39 -13.72 -6.42
N ALA A 130 -11.31 -14.68 -5.51
CA ALA A 130 -11.62 -16.08 -5.76
C ALA A 130 -12.12 -16.76 -4.49
N LEU A 131 -13.13 -17.62 -4.62
CA LEU A 131 -13.66 -18.43 -3.53
C LEU A 131 -14.14 -19.81 -4.04
N PRO A 132 -14.19 -20.86 -3.20
CA PRO A 132 -14.58 -22.20 -3.63
C PRO A 132 -15.98 -22.21 -4.28
N LEU A 133 -16.13 -22.94 -5.38
CA LEU A 133 -17.39 -23.01 -6.12
C LEU A 133 -18.56 -23.52 -5.27
N GLU A 134 -18.29 -24.43 -4.33
CA GLU A 134 -19.29 -24.99 -3.39
C GLU A 134 -19.67 -24.04 -2.25
N SER A 135 -19.06 -22.86 -2.17
CA SER A 135 -19.42 -21.87 -1.17
C SER A 135 -20.85 -21.37 -1.37
N PRO A 136 -21.63 -21.16 -0.29
CA PRO A 136 -22.97 -20.58 -0.39
C PRO A 136 -22.97 -19.13 -0.92
N TRP A 137 -21.79 -18.53 -1.07
CA TRP A 137 -21.60 -17.17 -1.58
C TRP A 137 -21.18 -17.11 -3.05
N ALA A 138 -20.97 -18.26 -3.72
CA ALA A 138 -20.47 -18.32 -5.10
C ALA A 138 -21.34 -17.57 -6.12
N ASP A 139 -22.66 -17.55 -5.91
CA ASP A 139 -23.61 -16.84 -6.77
C ASP A 139 -23.61 -15.32 -6.57
N ARG A 140 -23.04 -14.84 -5.46
CA ARG A 140 -22.87 -13.39 -5.21
C ARG A 140 -21.64 -12.80 -5.89
N VAL A 141 -20.74 -13.65 -6.38
CA VAL A 141 -19.61 -13.20 -7.18
C VAL A 141 -20.11 -12.72 -8.52
N SER A 142 -19.99 -11.42 -8.71
CA SER A 142 -20.28 -10.71 -9.95
C SER A 142 -19.13 -9.77 -10.28
N CYS A 143 -19.14 -9.19 -11.47
CA CYS A 143 -18.18 -8.18 -11.81
C CYS A 143 -18.84 -7.20 -12.76
N ARG A 144 -18.37 -5.96 -12.72
CA ARG A 144 -18.77 -4.93 -13.66
C ARG A 144 -17.55 -4.57 -14.50
N ARG A 145 -17.66 -4.69 -15.82
CA ARG A 145 -16.62 -4.18 -16.72
C ARG A 145 -16.50 -2.67 -16.59
N SER A 146 -15.28 -2.18 -16.81
CA SER A 146 -15.01 -0.74 -16.80
C SER A 146 -15.92 -0.01 -17.78
N SER A 147 -16.60 1.04 -17.31
CA SER A 147 -17.43 1.92 -18.15
C SER A 147 -16.61 2.73 -19.16
N LEU A 148 -15.28 2.68 -19.08
CA LEU A 148 -14.36 3.34 -20.01
C LEU A 148 -14.17 2.55 -21.31
N ILE A 149 -14.65 1.31 -21.40
CA ILE A 149 -14.55 0.49 -22.60
C ILE A 149 -15.74 0.81 -23.51
N PRO A 150 -15.51 1.32 -24.74
CA PRO A 150 -16.59 1.60 -25.67
C PRO A 150 -17.47 0.36 -25.96
N PRO A 151 -18.80 0.52 -26.08
CA PRO A 151 -19.68 -0.57 -26.47
C PRO A 151 -19.23 -1.23 -27.78
N GLY A 152 -19.21 -2.57 -27.83
CA GLY A 152 -18.91 -3.34 -29.04
C GLY A 152 -17.44 -3.73 -29.27
N ILE A 153 -16.49 -3.22 -28.47
CA ILE A 153 -15.07 -3.65 -28.53
C ILE A 153 -14.85 -4.93 -27.74
N CYS A 154 -15.52 -5.06 -26.59
CA CYS A 154 -15.39 -6.20 -25.69
C CYS A 154 -16.78 -6.81 -25.48
N THR A 155 -17.13 -7.79 -26.33
CA THR A 155 -18.51 -8.26 -26.54
C THR A 155 -18.98 -9.32 -25.54
N ASN A 156 -18.06 -10.00 -24.84
CA ASN A 156 -18.45 -10.84 -23.72
C ASN A 156 -18.83 -9.93 -22.54
N PRO A 157 -20.00 -10.02 -21.91
CA PRO A 157 -20.28 -9.23 -20.70
C PRO A 157 -19.58 -9.80 -19.47
N ASP A 158 -19.17 -11.06 -19.50
CA ASP A 158 -18.74 -11.80 -18.32
C ASP A 158 -17.26 -11.59 -18.02
N CYS A 159 -16.98 -11.42 -16.73
CA CYS A 159 -15.64 -11.43 -16.12
C CYS A 159 -15.62 -12.34 -14.87
N ARG A 160 -16.63 -13.20 -14.75
CA ARG A 160 -16.77 -14.24 -13.73
C ARG A 160 -16.45 -15.57 -14.39
N TYR A 161 -15.51 -16.30 -13.83
CA TYR A 161 -15.03 -17.56 -14.38
C TYR A 161 -14.97 -18.64 -13.31
N GLN A 162 -14.84 -19.89 -13.77
CA GLN A 162 -14.58 -21.03 -12.94
C GLN A 162 -13.35 -21.75 -13.46
N ASP A 163 -12.50 -22.20 -12.55
CA ASP A 163 -11.34 -23.03 -12.85
C ASP A 163 -10.99 -23.88 -11.62
N THR A 164 -10.07 -24.83 -11.78
CA THR A 164 -9.58 -25.67 -10.68
C THR A 164 -8.16 -25.27 -10.30
N PHE A 165 -7.94 -25.04 -9.02
CA PHE A 165 -6.62 -24.78 -8.45
C PHE A 165 -6.42 -25.69 -7.24
N GLU A 166 -5.31 -26.41 -7.20
CA GLU A 166 -4.98 -27.38 -6.13
C GLU A 166 -6.15 -28.32 -5.78
N GLU A 167 -6.75 -28.93 -6.81
CA GLU A 167 -7.88 -29.88 -6.69
C GLU A 167 -9.21 -29.28 -6.17
N VAL A 168 -9.27 -27.96 -5.97
CA VAL A 168 -10.50 -27.25 -5.57
C VAL A 168 -11.03 -26.43 -6.75
N ALA A 169 -12.32 -26.58 -7.07
CA ALA A 169 -12.99 -25.72 -8.03
C ALA A 169 -13.29 -24.36 -7.40
N TYR A 170 -12.94 -23.28 -8.08
CA TYR A 170 -13.15 -21.89 -7.64
C TYR A 170 -14.07 -21.15 -8.61
N VAL A 171 -14.82 -20.18 -8.07
CA VAL A 171 -15.33 -19.05 -8.84
C VAL A 171 -14.43 -17.85 -8.57
N TYR A 172 -14.06 -17.11 -9.63
CA TYR A 172 -13.18 -15.95 -9.51
C TYR A 172 -13.50 -14.88 -10.57
N THR A 173 -12.90 -13.70 -10.42
CA THR A 173 -13.07 -12.57 -11.36
C THR A 173 -11.75 -12.07 -11.92
N ASP A 174 -11.69 -11.85 -13.23
CA ASP A 174 -10.47 -11.49 -13.98
C ASP A 174 -10.41 -10.01 -14.40
N ASN A 175 -11.36 -9.17 -13.97
CA ASN A 175 -11.50 -7.77 -14.37
C ASN A 175 -10.47 -6.83 -13.69
N VAL A 176 -9.21 -7.22 -13.69
CA VAL A 176 -8.17 -6.69 -12.79
C VAL A 176 -7.60 -5.37 -13.30
N SER A 177 -7.31 -4.45 -12.38
CA SER A 177 -6.64 -3.17 -12.65
C SER A 177 -5.26 -3.11 -11.97
N ARG A 178 -4.46 -2.09 -12.29
CA ARG A 178 -3.03 -2.00 -11.86
C ARG A 178 -2.86 -1.94 -10.35
N ASP A 179 -3.78 -1.26 -9.67
CA ASP A 179 -3.88 -1.19 -8.22
C ASP A 179 -3.80 -2.57 -7.55
N GLN A 180 -4.51 -3.57 -8.09
CA GLN A 180 -4.52 -4.92 -7.55
C GLN A 180 -3.13 -5.56 -7.61
N TYR A 181 -2.47 -5.45 -8.76
CA TYR A 181 -1.08 -5.91 -8.94
C TYR A 181 -0.12 -5.16 -8.02
N LEU A 182 -0.21 -3.84 -7.92
CA LEU A 182 0.71 -3.04 -7.12
C LEU A 182 0.58 -3.33 -5.63
N GLY A 183 -0.63 -3.53 -5.12
CA GLY A 183 -0.84 -3.94 -3.73
C GLY A 183 -0.26 -5.32 -3.43
N VAL A 184 -0.53 -6.30 -4.29
CA VAL A 184 0.03 -7.66 -4.17
C VAL A 184 1.54 -7.62 -4.19
N VAL A 185 2.14 -6.97 -5.19
CA VAL A 185 3.59 -6.90 -5.36
C VAL A 185 4.27 -6.12 -4.20
N PHE A 186 3.63 -5.07 -3.68
CA PHE A 186 4.06 -4.38 -2.46
C PHE A 186 4.13 -5.34 -1.26
N GLY A 187 3.06 -6.11 -1.02
CA GLY A 187 3.02 -7.11 0.04
C GLY A 187 4.08 -8.20 -0.09
N LEU A 188 4.22 -8.76 -1.30
CA LEU A 188 5.19 -9.82 -1.61
C LEU A 188 6.64 -9.37 -1.36
N ALA A 189 6.97 -8.13 -1.75
CA ALA A 189 8.31 -7.58 -1.54
C ALA A 189 8.65 -7.45 -0.05
N VAL A 190 7.74 -6.92 0.76
CA VAL A 190 7.92 -6.79 2.22
C VAL A 190 8.03 -8.18 2.86
N ALA A 191 7.13 -9.11 2.51
CA ALA A 191 7.14 -10.46 3.05
C ALA A 191 8.44 -11.21 2.73
N TYR A 192 8.98 -11.07 1.52
CA TYR A 192 10.23 -11.72 1.13
C TYR A 192 11.42 -11.28 2.01
N GLU A 193 11.50 -9.99 2.32
CA GLU A 193 12.57 -9.43 3.13
C GLU A 193 12.45 -9.82 4.61
N LEU A 194 11.23 -9.77 5.16
CA LEU A 194 11.01 -9.83 6.59
C LEU A 194 10.66 -11.22 7.12
N LEU A 195 10.06 -12.09 6.30
CA LEU A 195 9.71 -13.43 6.74
C LEU A 195 10.92 -14.37 6.64
N PRO A 196 11.11 -15.27 7.62
CA PRO A 196 12.39 -15.96 7.81
C PRO A 196 12.53 -17.26 7.02
N ASP A 197 11.43 -17.89 6.60
CA ASP A 197 11.45 -19.24 6.06
C ASP A 197 11.59 -19.31 4.54
N GLU A 198 12.42 -20.27 4.08
CA GLU A 198 12.69 -20.43 2.64
C GLU A 198 11.47 -20.94 1.87
N SER A 199 10.54 -21.68 2.51
CA SER A 199 9.29 -22.08 1.87
C SER A 199 8.48 -20.86 1.41
N THR A 200 8.32 -19.87 2.27
CA THR A 200 7.63 -18.61 1.98
C THR A 200 8.37 -17.83 0.91
N ARG A 201 9.70 -17.70 1.03
CA ARG A 201 10.52 -17.01 0.01
C ARG A 201 10.46 -17.69 -1.36
N SER A 202 10.46 -19.02 -1.39
CA SER A 202 10.32 -19.80 -2.60
C SER A 202 8.96 -19.62 -3.25
N LEU A 203 7.88 -19.58 -2.47
CA LEU A 203 6.54 -19.31 -2.97
C LEU A 203 6.45 -17.89 -3.57
N ILE A 204 6.92 -16.87 -2.85
CA ILE A 204 6.95 -15.49 -3.33
C ILE A 204 7.77 -15.36 -4.62
N ARG A 205 8.90 -16.06 -4.72
CA ARG A 205 9.75 -16.09 -5.92
C ARG A 205 8.99 -16.63 -7.13
N GLN A 206 8.19 -17.69 -6.94
CA GLN A 206 7.37 -18.27 -8.01
C GLN A 206 6.22 -17.34 -8.40
N ASP A 207 5.53 -16.76 -7.41
CA ASP A 207 4.42 -15.83 -7.64
C ASP A 207 4.85 -14.56 -8.39
N MET A 208 5.96 -13.95 -7.97
CA MET A 208 6.55 -12.81 -8.67
C MET A 208 6.96 -13.17 -10.09
N ALA A 209 7.51 -14.38 -10.31
CA ALA A 209 7.86 -14.82 -11.64
C ALA A 209 6.63 -14.97 -12.54
N SER A 210 5.54 -15.59 -12.05
CA SER A 210 4.28 -15.71 -12.78
C SER A 210 3.68 -14.35 -13.14
N ILE A 211 3.70 -13.38 -12.21
CA ILE A 211 3.24 -12.01 -12.46
C ILE A 211 4.07 -11.36 -13.57
N ILE A 212 5.41 -11.39 -13.47
CA ILE A 212 6.29 -10.75 -14.45
C ILE A 212 6.17 -11.43 -15.82
N ASP A 213 6.17 -12.76 -15.87
CA ASP A 213 6.01 -13.51 -17.13
C ASP A 213 4.69 -13.17 -17.83
N TYR A 214 3.59 -13.07 -17.08
CA TYR A 214 2.30 -12.64 -17.63
C TYR A 214 2.40 -11.21 -18.19
N LEU A 215 2.90 -10.26 -17.41
CA LEU A 215 2.97 -8.85 -17.84
C LEU A 215 3.90 -8.67 -19.04
N GLU A 216 5.07 -9.30 -19.06
CA GLU A 216 6.00 -9.22 -20.18
C GLU A 216 5.44 -9.88 -21.45
N SER A 217 4.83 -11.07 -21.32
CA SER A 217 4.22 -11.76 -22.47
C SER A 217 3.03 -11.00 -23.08
N HIS A 218 2.41 -10.10 -22.31
CA HIS A 218 1.31 -9.25 -22.75
C HIS A 218 1.73 -7.80 -23.01
N ASN A 219 3.03 -7.53 -23.17
CA ASN A 219 3.57 -6.19 -23.43
C ASN A 219 3.09 -5.16 -22.41
N TRP A 220 3.06 -5.54 -21.13
CA TRP A 220 2.62 -4.72 -20.01
C TRP A 220 1.14 -4.30 -20.08
N ASN A 221 0.31 -5.03 -20.85
CA ASN A 221 -1.14 -4.91 -20.82
C ASN A 221 -1.74 -6.04 -20.00
N VAL A 222 -2.81 -5.74 -19.27
CA VAL A 222 -3.63 -6.74 -18.58
C VAL A 222 -4.91 -6.89 -19.38
N ALA A 223 -5.15 -8.10 -19.86
CA ALA A 223 -6.33 -8.40 -20.66
C ALA A 223 -7.25 -9.40 -19.94
N TYR A 224 -8.55 -9.19 -20.08
CA TYR A 224 -9.57 -10.19 -19.81
C TYR A 224 -9.30 -11.45 -20.65
N ARG A 225 -9.86 -12.61 -20.26
CA ARG A 225 -9.73 -13.85 -21.05
C ARG A 225 -10.23 -13.72 -22.50
N ASP A 226 -11.15 -12.79 -22.79
CA ASP A 226 -11.62 -12.47 -24.15
C ASP A 226 -10.68 -11.54 -24.94
N ARG A 227 -9.46 -11.30 -24.43
CA ARG A 227 -8.41 -10.43 -24.98
C ARG A 227 -8.71 -8.93 -24.97
N CYS A 228 -9.79 -8.51 -24.34
CA CYS A 228 -10.04 -7.10 -24.09
C CYS A 228 -9.02 -6.56 -23.07
N ILE A 229 -8.43 -5.39 -23.30
CA ILE A 229 -7.49 -4.79 -22.33
C ILE A 229 -8.29 -4.16 -21.19
N SER A 230 -8.11 -4.70 -19.98
CA SER A 230 -8.68 -4.14 -18.74
C SER A 230 -7.87 -2.94 -18.25
N THR A 231 -6.54 -3.03 -18.32
CA THR A 231 -5.63 -1.95 -17.92
C THR A 231 -4.26 -2.10 -18.58
N THR A 232 -3.40 -1.09 -18.47
CA THR A 232 -2.05 -1.12 -19.09
C THR A 232 -1.02 -0.38 -18.25
N PHE A 233 0.14 -0.99 -18.03
CA PHE A 233 1.29 -0.38 -17.34
C PHE A 233 2.19 0.44 -18.28
N VAL A 234 1.99 0.38 -19.60
CA VAL A 234 2.87 1.02 -20.61
C VAL A 234 3.08 2.51 -20.36
N ILE A 235 2.07 3.20 -19.80
CA ILE A 235 2.14 4.63 -19.50
C ILE A 235 2.74 4.95 -18.11
N ARG A 236 3.20 3.94 -17.37
CA ARG A 236 3.63 4.00 -15.96
C ARG A 236 5.03 3.39 -15.78
N PRO A 237 6.10 4.03 -16.29
CA PRO A 237 7.47 3.52 -16.18
C PRO A 237 7.89 3.19 -14.75
N GLU A 238 7.46 3.97 -13.77
CA GLU A 238 7.71 3.74 -12.34
C GLU A 238 7.09 2.44 -11.83
N GLN A 239 5.91 2.07 -12.33
CA GLN A 239 5.25 0.81 -11.93
C GLN A 239 5.91 -0.39 -12.59
N ILE A 240 6.25 -0.28 -13.88
CA ILE A 240 7.03 -1.30 -14.61
C ILE A 240 8.34 -1.58 -13.87
N LEU A 241 9.10 -0.52 -13.59
CA LEU A 241 10.40 -0.64 -12.94
C LEU A 241 10.29 -1.16 -11.51
N SER A 242 9.29 -0.73 -10.74
CA SER A 242 9.05 -1.23 -9.38
C SER A 242 8.81 -2.75 -9.38
N ILE A 243 7.92 -3.25 -10.25
CA ILE A 243 7.64 -4.68 -10.38
C ILE A 243 8.90 -5.47 -10.76
N LEU A 244 9.67 -4.98 -11.74
CA LEU A 244 10.91 -5.64 -12.17
C LEU A 244 12.01 -5.59 -11.10
N GLN A 245 12.11 -4.51 -10.34
CA GLN A 245 13.09 -4.39 -9.27
C GLN A 245 12.77 -5.33 -8.11
N ILE A 246 11.48 -5.54 -7.81
CA ILE A 246 11.04 -6.57 -6.87
C ILE A 246 11.32 -7.97 -7.44
N GLY A 247 11.13 -8.19 -8.74
CA GLY A 247 11.61 -9.39 -9.43
C GLY A 247 13.11 -9.63 -9.18
N LYS A 248 13.94 -8.60 -9.37
CA LYS A 248 15.39 -8.63 -9.09
C LYS A 248 15.69 -8.94 -7.62
N LEU A 249 14.92 -8.40 -6.67
CA LEU A 249 15.05 -8.68 -5.25
C LEU A 249 14.83 -10.17 -4.93
N VAL A 250 13.77 -10.77 -5.48
CA VAL A 250 13.36 -12.14 -5.12
C VAL A 250 14.06 -13.22 -5.94
N TRP A 251 14.47 -12.90 -7.17
CA TRP A 251 15.15 -13.83 -8.09
C TRP A 251 16.19 -13.10 -8.97
N PRO A 252 17.33 -12.69 -8.39
CA PRO A 252 18.31 -11.88 -9.10
C PRO A 252 18.87 -12.56 -10.35
N GLU A 253 19.08 -13.88 -10.33
CA GLU A 253 19.60 -14.65 -11.48
C GLU A 253 18.66 -14.60 -12.69
N ARG A 254 17.35 -14.39 -12.46
CA ARG A 254 16.34 -14.35 -13.51
C ARG A 254 16.03 -12.93 -13.98
N PHE A 255 15.94 -11.97 -13.06
CA PHE A 255 15.37 -10.65 -13.36
C PHE A 255 16.37 -9.49 -13.34
N SER A 256 17.64 -9.68 -12.92
CA SER A 256 18.62 -8.58 -12.90
C SER A 256 18.80 -7.94 -14.28
N ASP A 257 19.06 -8.74 -15.31
CA ASP A 257 19.27 -8.22 -16.67
C ASP A 257 18.00 -7.57 -17.24
N THR A 258 16.83 -8.15 -16.97
CA THR A 258 15.54 -7.59 -17.40
C THR A 258 15.27 -6.25 -16.75
N TYR A 259 15.51 -6.14 -15.44
CA TYR A 259 15.43 -4.88 -14.72
C TYR A 259 16.39 -3.84 -15.31
N GLU A 260 17.66 -4.17 -15.46
CA GLU A 260 18.68 -3.22 -15.93
C GLU A 260 18.48 -2.75 -17.38
N ARG A 261 17.96 -3.61 -18.26
CA ARG A 261 17.57 -3.21 -19.62
C ARG A 261 16.41 -2.21 -19.61
N ASN A 262 15.38 -2.48 -18.79
CA ASN A 262 14.24 -1.58 -18.68
C ASN A 262 14.61 -0.26 -17.97
N ALA A 263 15.42 -0.31 -16.92
CA ALA A 263 15.88 0.88 -16.19
C ALA A 263 16.70 1.82 -17.07
N ARG A 264 17.54 1.28 -17.98
CA ARG A 264 18.25 2.09 -18.99
C ARG A 264 17.31 2.90 -19.89
N ASN A 265 16.17 2.32 -20.25
CA ASN A 265 15.21 2.94 -21.18
C ASN A 265 14.18 3.83 -20.48
N LEU A 266 13.76 3.46 -19.28
CA LEU A 266 12.58 4.04 -18.62
C LEU A 266 12.92 4.95 -17.42
N SER A 267 14.11 4.85 -16.83
CA SER A 267 14.39 5.55 -15.57
C SER A 267 14.30 7.09 -15.68
N SER A 268 14.64 7.67 -16.84
CA SER A 268 14.51 9.12 -17.08
C SER A 268 13.06 9.58 -17.21
N LEU A 269 12.10 8.66 -17.38
CA LEU A 269 10.68 8.95 -17.56
C LEU A 269 9.86 8.77 -16.26
N VAL A 270 10.46 8.27 -15.18
CA VAL A 270 9.76 7.96 -13.92
C VAL A 270 9.02 9.16 -13.33
N SER A 271 9.55 10.38 -13.48
CA SER A 271 8.88 11.58 -12.95
C SER A 271 7.70 12.07 -13.79
N VAL A 272 7.58 11.67 -15.06
CA VAL A 272 6.56 12.16 -16.01
C VAL A 272 5.11 11.89 -15.54
N PRO A 273 4.73 10.65 -15.17
CA PRO A 273 3.38 10.40 -14.67
C PRO A 273 3.15 11.12 -13.34
N ILE A 274 4.16 11.20 -12.45
CA ILE A 274 4.03 11.89 -11.16
C ILE A 274 3.71 13.38 -11.33
N VAL A 275 4.44 14.08 -12.21
CA VAL A 275 4.14 15.49 -12.53
C VAL A 275 2.71 15.64 -13.05
N THR A 276 2.29 14.73 -13.92
CA THR A 276 0.94 14.75 -14.52
C THR A 276 -0.13 14.55 -13.45
N GLU A 277 0.07 13.62 -12.53
CA GLU A 277 -0.89 13.35 -11.46
C GLU A 277 -1.00 14.52 -10.48
N LEU A 278 0.08 15.24 -10.22
CA LEU A 278 0.10 16.42 -9.34
C LEU A 278 -0.56 17.67 -9.95
N VAL A 279 -0.94 17.65 -11.24
CA VAL A 279 -1.78 18.70 -11.83
C VAL A 279 -3.13 18.77 -11.12
N ASP A 280 -3.67 17.61 -10.74
CA ASP A 280 -4.90 17.49 -9.95
C ASP A 280 -4.65 16.69 -8.68
N ARG A 281 -4.47 17.41 -7.58
CA ARG A 281 -4.16 16.88 -6.24
C ARG A 281 -5.39 16.43 -5.45
N HIS A 282 -6.58 16.50 -6.04
CA HIS A 282 -7.83 16.31 -5.31
C HIS A 282 -8.69 15.17 -5.88
N ASN A 283 -8.68 14.97 -7.19
CA ASN A 283 -9.46 13.93 -7.86
C ASN A 283 -8.69 12.64 -8.08
N SER A 284 -9.42 11.53 -8.18
CA SER A 284 -8.86 10.19 -8.37
C SER A 284 -7.75 9.86 -7.37
N TYR A 285 -7.89 10.31 -6.12
CA TYR A 285 -6.81 10.36 -5.13
C TYR A 285 -6.08 9.03 -4.90
N PHE A 286 -6.74 7.90 -5.14
CA PHE A 286 -6.16 6.56 -5.09
C PHE A 286 -4.88 6.44 -5.92
N LYS A 287 -4.74 7.22 -7.01
CA LYS A 287 -3.53 7.29 -7.85
C LYS A 287 -2.26 7.58 -7.03
N PHE A 288 -2.39 8.43 -6.00
CA PHE A 288 -1.26 8.76 -5.14
C PHE A 288 -0.89 7.59 -4.24
N ASN A 289 -1.85 6.76 -3.80
CA ASN A 289 -1.51 5.52 -3.09
C ASN A 289 -0.65 4.61 -3.98
N LEU A 290 -1.05 4.46 -5.25
CA LEU A 290 -0.33 3.63 -6.22
C LEU A 290 1.09 4.16 -6.50
N ASP A 291 1.23 5.48 -6.60
CA ASP A 291 2.54 6.13 -6.79
C ASP A 291 3.46 5.89 -5.60
N HIS A 292 2.95 6.03 -4.37
CA HIS A 292 3.74 5.84 -3.16
C HIS A 292 4.18 4.38 -3.00
N ILE A 293 3.29 3.38 -3.14
CA ILE A 293 3.68 1.96 -3.01
C ILE A 293 4.67 1.54 -4.11
N ALA A 294 4.54 2.06 -5.34
CA ALA A 294 5.47 1.77 -6.42
C ALA A 294 6.84 2.40 -6.18
N LEU A 295 6.89 3.70 -5.86
CA LEU A 295 8.14 4.44 -5.65
C LEU A 295 8.85 4.03 -4.36
N PHE A 296 8.11 3.63 -3.33
CA PHE A 296 8.69 3.16 -2.06
C PHE A 296 9.68 2.01 -2.29
N HIS A 297 9.25 0.95 -3.00
CA HIS A 297 10.15 -0.14 -3.37
C HIS A 297 11.20 0.31 -4.38
N LEU A 298 10.78 1.09 -5.40
CA LEU A 298 11.66 1.50 -6.48
C LEU A 298 12.91 2.25 -6.00
N VAL A 299 12.71 3.17 -5.05
CA VAL A 299 13.80 3.96 -4.44
C VAL A 299 14.59 3.10 -3.47
N ARG A 300 13.91 2.48 -2.48
CA ARG A 300 14.61 1.83 -1.37
C ARG A 300 15.40 0.61 -1.81
N LEU A 301 15.13 0.00 -2.96
CA LEU A 301 15.87 -1.17 -3.46
C LEU A 301 16.94 -0.81 -4.50
N GLU A 302 16.99 0.43 -4.98
CA GLU A 302 17.96 0.82 -6.01
C GLU A 302 19.39 0.94 -5.44
N SER A 303 20.35 0.42 -6.21
CA SER A 303 21.77 0.44 -5.90
C SER A 303 22.61 1.27 -6.89
N ASN A 304 22.10 1.48 -8.11
CA ASN A 304 22.73 2.33 -9.11
C ASN A 304 22.46 3.81 -8.76
N PRO A 305 23.50 4.63 -8.54
CA PRO A 305 23.32 6.01 -8.08
C PRO A 305 22.53 6.88 -9.07
N VAL A 306 22.75 6.72 -10.38
CA VAL A 306 22.07 7.51 -11.41
C VAL A 306 20.58 7.22 -11.46
N TRP A 307 20.18 5.96 -11.32
CA TRP A 307 18.77 5.58 -11.30
C TRP A 307 18.12 5.94 -9.97
N TYR A 308 18.85 5.74 -8.86
CA TYR A 308 18.41 6.15 -7.52
C TYR A 308 18.04 7.63 -7.51
N ASP A 309 18.92 8.51 -8.01
CA ASP A 309 18.67 9.96 -8.04
C ASP A 309 17.39 10.32 -8.81
N ARG A 310 17.13 9.63 -9.93
CA ARG A 310 15.91 9.84 -10.74
C ARG A 310 14.66 9.39 -9.99
N TYR A 311 14.70 8.22 -9.36
CA TYR A 311 13.57 7.67 -8.63
C TYR A 311 13.29 8.46 -7.36
N PHE A 312 14.34 8.81 -6.61
CA PHE A 312 14.23 9.61 -5.40
C PHE A 312 13.73 11.02 -5.72
N SER A 313 14.16 11.63 -6.83
CA SER A 313 13.61 12.90 -7.28
C SER A 313 12.10 12.83 -7.57
N ALA A 314 11.63 11.74 -8.20
CA ALA A 314 10.20 11.52 -8.43
C ALA A 314 9.43 11.28 -7.11
N PHE A 315 10.00 10.52 -6.18
CA PHE A 315 9.44 10.32 -4.84
C PHE A 315 9.33 11.63 -4.05
N ARG A 316 10.38 12.46 -4.07
CA ARG A 316 10.35 13.78 -3.43
C ARG A 316 9.30 14.69 -4.06
N LEU A 317 9.21 14.72 -5.39
CA LEU A 317 8.19 15.49 -6.08
C LEU A 317 6.77 15.11 -5.61
N LEU A 318 6.49 13.80 -5.55
CA LEU A 318 5.21 13.27 -5.06
C LEU A 318 4.96 13.67 -3.60
N ARG A 319 5.93 13.42 -2.71
CA ARG A 319 5.82 13.71 -1.29
C ARG A 319 5.64 15.19 -1.00
N ASP A 320 6.45 16.05 -1.60
CA ASP A 320 6.38 17.49 -1.42
C ASP A 320 5.06 18.06 -1.95
N GLY A 321 4.52 17.49 -3.04
CA GLY A 321 3.22 17.88 -3.60
C GLY A 321 2.02 17.58 -2.71
N LEU A 322 2.15 16.64 -1.77
CA LEU A 322 1.07 16.10 -0.93
C LEU A 322 1.37 16.19 0.58
N ARG A 323 2.47 16.83 0.98
CA ARG A 323 2.98 16.86 2.37
C ARG A 323 1.91 17.37 3.36
N GLU A 324 1.11 18.34 2.93
CA GLU A 324 0.09 18.97 3.77
C GLU A 324 -1.21 18.14 3.89
N HIS A 325 -1.33 17.00 3.22
CA HIS A 325 -2.59 16.24 3.15
C HIS A 325 -2.90 15.37 4.38
N GLN A 326 -2.03 15.40 5.40
CA GLN A 326 -2.17 14.65 6.66
C GLN A 326 -2.43 13.15 6.43
N ASN A 327 -1.38 12.43 6.00
CA ASN A 327 -1.48 11.04 5.56
C ASN A 327 -0.43 10.17 6.26
N ALA A 328 -0.86 9.34 7.22
CA ALA A 328 0.05 8.51 8.01
C ALA A 328 0.77 7.44 7.15
N HIS A 329 0.08 6.89 6.16
CA HIS A 329 0.65 5.87 5.27
C HIS A 329 1.78 6.43 4.40
N PHE A 330 1.58 7.61 3.80
CA PHE A 330 2.61 8.26 3.00
C PHE A 330 3.80 8.71 3.85
N ASN A 331 3.53 9.17 5.08
CA ASN A 331 4.61 9.51 6.01
C ASN A 331 5.42 8.28 6.43
N ALA A 332 4.78 7.15 6.73
CA ALA A 332 5.48 5.90 7.08
C ALA A 332 6.40 5.42 5.95
N MET A 333 5.99 5.59 4.68
CA MET A 333 6.84 5.32 3.53
C MET A 333 7.99 6.32 3.37
N GLU A 334 7.75 7.61 3.62
CA GLU A 334 8.82 8.61 3.62
C GLU A 334 9.87 8.28 4.67
N ILE A 335 9.47 7.92 5.89
CA ILE A 335 10.38 7.45 6.95
C ILE A 335 11.20 6.25 6.46
N GLY A 336 10.55 5.27 5.84
CA GLY A 336 11.23 4.08 5.31
C GLY A 336 12.19 4.33 4.14
N VAL A 337 11.97 5.41 3.38
CA VAL A 337 12.83 5.82 2.26
C VAL A 337 13.98 6.72 2.72
N THR A 338 13.70 7.70 3.58
CA THR A 338 14.67 8.73 3.98
C THR A 338 15.47 8.36 5.23
N GLY A 339 14.95 7.47 6.07
CA GLY A 339 15.50 7.22 7.40
C GLY A 339 15.30 8.37 8.39
N GLU A 340 14.41 9.32 8.08
CA GLU A 340 14.09 10.42 9.00
C GLU A 340 13.19 9.92 10.14
N ILE A 341 13.83 9.47 11.21
CA ILE A 341 13.22 8.81 12.38
C ILE A 341 12.90 9.76 13.54
N ALA A 342 12.92 11.07 13.34
CA ALA A 342 12.61 12.06 14.36
C ALA A 342 11.99 13.33 13.76
N GLY A 343 11.43 14.18 14.61
CA GLY A 343 10.86 15.47 14.20
C GLY A 343 9.41 15.37 13.72
N PRO A 344 8.93 16.41 13.01
CA PRO A 344 7.51 16.55 12.64
C PRO A 344 6.96 15.36 11.85
N LEU A 345 7.76 14.76 10.96
CA LEU A 345 7.31 13.61 10.17
C LEU A 345 6.83 12.45 11.06
N VAL A 346 7.61 12.11 12.09
CA VAL A 346 7.28 11.05 13.04
C VAL A 346 6.13 11.46 13.96
N SER A 347 6.17 12.67 14.55
CA SER A 347 5.12 13.12 15.45
C SER A 347 3.75 13.23 14.76
N ASP A 348 3.73 13.78 13.54
CA ASP A 348 2.50 13.92 12.75
C ASP A 348 1.93 12.56 12.37
N THR A 349 2.80 11.59 12.03
CA THR A 349 2.34 10.21 11.73
C THR A 349 1.64 9.59 12.93
N LYS A 350 2.19 9.72 14.15
CA LYS A 350 1.56 9.24 15.38
C LYS A 350 0.22 9.95 15.62
N ASP A 351 0.19 11.27 15.48
CA ASP A 351 -1.04 12.05 15.67
C ASP A 351 -2.13 11.68 14.65
N PHE A 352 -1.77 11.41 13.40
CA PHE A 352 -2.72 10.97 12.39
C PHE A 352 -3.28 9.58 12.68
N LEU A 353 -2.46 8.66 13.20
CA LEU A 353 -2.93 7.35 13.68
C LEU A 353 -3.85 7.50 14.90
N ARG A 354 -3.49 8.35 15.86
CA ARG A 354 -4.33 8.68 17.02
C ARG A 354 -5.70 9.24 16.61
N LEU A 355 -5.70 10.15 15.63
CA LEU A 355 -6.94 10.72 15.10
C LEU A 355 -7.76 9.68 14.31
N TRP A 356 -7.09 8.74 13.61
CA TRP A 356 -7.77 7.66 12.91
C TRP A 356 -8.60 6.79 13.87
N LEU A 357 -8.09 6.52 15.08
CA LEU A 357 -8.80 5.75 16.12
C LEU A 357 -10.12 6.37 16.60
N GLN A 358 -10.37 7.65 16.29
CA GLN A 358 -11.63 8.33 16.62
C GLN A 358 -12.71 8.10 15.54
N ARG A 359 -12.36 7.46 14.42
CA ARG A 359 -13.30 7.15 13.35
C ARG A 359 -14.17 5.95 13.71
N PRO A 360 -15.42 5.91 13.22
CA PRO A 360 -16.29 4.76 13.40
C PRO A 360 -15.77 3.55 12.62
N ARG A 361 -16.00 2.35 13.16
CA ARG A 361 -15.63 1.07 12.52
C ARG A 361 -16.55 0.68 11.36
N ARG A 362 -17.79 1.17 11.42
CA ARG A 362 -18.80 1.00 10.37
C ARG A 362 -18.70 2.14 9.37
N ASN A 363 -19.05 1.87 8.12
CA ASN A 363 -19.09 2.87 7.06
C ASN A 363 -20.28 3.85 7.22
N VAL A 364 -20.31 4.62 8.30
CA VAL A 364 -21.42 5.57 8.54
C VAL A 364 -21.36 6.76 7.58
N LEU A 365 -22.53 7.25 7.21
CA LEU A 365 -22.65 8.44 6.37
C LEU A 365 -22.07 9.67 7.10
N VAL A 366 -21.10 10.32 6.46
CA VAL A 366 -20.53 11.60 6.87
C VAL A 366 -20.97 12.66 5.87
N VAL A 367 -21.55 13.75 6.36
CA VAL A 367 -22.06 14.87 5.54
C VAL A 367 -21.48 16.18 6.05
N ASN A 368 -20.48 16.72 5.35
CA ASN A 368 -19.87 18.02 5.64
C ASN A 368 -20.37 19.14 4.73
N SER A 369 -21.02 18.86 3.61
CA SER A 369 -21.42 19.91 2.65
C SER A 369 -22.29 21.04 3.22
N PRO A 370 -23.23 20.83 4.19
CA PRO A 370 -23.96 21.92 4.83
C PRO A 370 -23.05 22.90 5.61
N ARG A 371 -21.86 22.45 6.02
CA ARG A 371 -20.87 23.27 6.74
C ARG A 371 -20.18 24.27 5.83
N CYS A 372 -20.24 24.10 4.51
CA CYS A 372 -19.70 25.06 3.54
C CYS A 372 -20.36 26.44 3.63
N ALA A 373 -21.58 26.51 4.14
CA ALA A 373 -22.31 27.76 4.39
C ALA A 373 -22.15 28.28 5.83
N GLN A 374 -21.32 27.62 6.64
CA GLN A 374 -21.18 27.87 8.08
C GLN A 374 -19.70 28.07 8.44
N ASP A 375 -19.04 27.00 8.88
CA ASP A 375 -17.70 27.02 9.49
C ASP A 375 -16.61 26.40 8.60
N LEU A 376 -16.98 25.74 7.50
CA LEU A 376 -16.03 25.07 6.61
C LEU A 376 -15.80 25.89 5.34
N ARG A 377 -14.53 26.21 5.06
CA ARG A 377 -14.16 26.83 3.79
C ARG A 377 -14.24 25.79 2.67
N CYS A 378 -15.12 25.99 1.70
CA CYS A 378 -15.27 25.11 0.55
C CYS A 378 -14.99 25.85 -0.77
N VAL A 379 -14.46 25.12 -1.73
CA VAL A 379 -14.16 25.62 -3.08
C VAL A 379 -14.72 24.65 -4.11
N ARG A 380 -15.01 25.14 -5.32
CA ARG A 380 -15.34 24.27 -6.44
C ARG A 380 -14.05 23.77 -7.08
N ASP A 381 -13.97 22.46 -7.24
CA ASP A 381 -12.89 21.83 -7.95
C ASP A 381 -12.91 22.23 -9.43
N SER A 382 -11.75 22.57 -9.99
CA SER A 382 -11.65 23.08 -11.35
C SER A 382 -11.88 22.00 -12.41
N SER A 383 -11.56 20.73 -12.12
CA SER A 383 -11.70 19.63 -13.07
C SER A 383 -13.06 18.96 -12.95
N SER A 384 -13.49 18.59 -11.74
CA SER A 384 -14.78 17.88 -11.53
C SER A 384 -15.98 18.82 -11.43
N ARG A 385 -15.75 20.11 -11.14
CA ARG A 385 -16.79 21.12 -10.84
C ARG A 385 -17.61 20.82 -9.58
N GLU A 386 -17.22 19.81 -8.80
CA GLU A 386 -17.82 19.44 -7.53
C GLU A 386 -17.31 20.34 -6.39
N TRP A 387 -18.05 20.42 -5.30
CA TRP A 387 -17.60 21.11 -4.10
C TRP A 387 -16.68 20.22 -3.29
N ARG A 388 -15.60 20.80 -2.79
CA ARG A 388 -14.67 20.16 -1.84
C ARG A 388 -14.28 21.12 -0.73
N ALA A 389 -13.75 20.60 0.37
CA ALA A 389 -13.09 21.43 1.36
C ALA A 389 -11.87 22.13 0.73
N ALA A 390 -11.60 23.36 1.15
CA ALA A 390 -10.43 24.11 0.71
C ALA A 390 -9.14 23.59 1.34
N ASP A 391 -9.24 23.12 2.57
CA ASP A 391 -8.17 22.56 3.39
C ASP A 391 -8.52 21.10 3.74
N PRO A 392 -7.53 20.23 4.04
CA PRO A 392 -7.78 18.86 4.47
C PRO A 392 -8.75 18.85 5.66
N LEU A 393 -9.81 18.05 5.57
CA LEU A 393 -10.70 17.81 6.70
C LEU A 393 -9.92 17.12 7.82
N PRO A 394 -10.21 17.45 9.10
CA PRO A 394 -9.69 16.68 10.23
C PRO A 394 -10.00 15.20 10.04
N ILE A 395 -9.03 14.33 10.29
CA ILE A 395 -9.15 12.87 10.06
C ILE A 395 -10.45 12.25 10.61
N PRO A 396 -10.92 12.58 11.84
CA PRO A 396 -12.19 12.03 12.36
C PRO A 396 -13.44 12.50 11.62
N GLN A 397 -13.34 13.57 10.83
CA GLN A 397 -14.45 14.16 10.06
C GLN A 397 -14.43 13.78 8.58
N ARG A 398 -13.45 12.98 8.15
CA ARG A 398 -13.36 12.47 6.77
C ARG A 398 -14.38 11.36 6.56
N PRO A 399 -14.96 11.24 5.36
CA PRO A 399 -15.82 10.11 5.01
C PRO A 399 -15.21 8.75 5.34
N THR A 400 -16.06 7.80 5.77
CA THR A 400 -15.64 6.41 5.99
C THR A 400 -15.34 5.72 4.65
N THR A 401 -14.35 4.83 4.64
CA THR A 401 -13.89 4.15 3.43
C THR A 401 -12.95 2.98 3.78
N ASP A 402 -12.94 1.95 2.93
CA ASP A 402 -12.03 0.80 2.95
C ASP A 402 -10.57 1.08 3.41
N PHE A 403 -9.93 2.11 2.85
CA PHE A 403 -8.57 2.52 3.21
C PHE A 403 -8.47 4.05 3.18
N LEU A 404 -8.46 4.70 4.36
CA LEU A 404 -8.57 6.17 4.43
C LEU A 404 -7.52 6.91 3.59
N TRP A 405 -6.29 6.40 3.59
CA TRP A 405 -5.15 7.10 3.01
C TRP A 405 -5.13 7.14 1.48
N GLN A 406 -6.02 6.40 0.81
CA GLN A 406 -6.22 6.49 -0.64
C GLN A 406 -7.36 7.46 -1.03
N ARG A 407 -8.09 8.03 -0.07
CA ARG A 407 -9.20 8.94 -0.34
C ARG A 407 -8.76 10.40 -0.18
N SER A 408 -9.42 11.26 -0.95
CA SER A 408 -9.15 12.69 -0.93
C SER A 408 -9.49 13.26 0.44
N PRO A 409 -8.55 13.89 1.16
CA PRO A 409 -8.85 14.48 2.46
C PRO A 409 -9.74 15.72 2.36
N PHE A 410 -10.05 16.16 1.13
CA PHE A 410 -10.91 17.29 0.83
C PHE A 410 -12.35 16.88 0.52
N GLN A 411 -12.62 15.58 0.41
CA GLN A 411 -13.96 15.07 0.10
C GLN A 411 -14.93 15.41 1.24
N LEU A 412 -15.99 16.15 0.92
CA LEU A 412 -16.96 16.62 1.92
C LEU A 412 -17.82 15.49 2.46
N ASP A 413 -18.43 14.73 1.56
CA ASP A 413 -19.49 13.79 1.90
C ASP A 413 -19.11 12.38 1.43
N GLY A 414 -19.58 11.35 2.14
CA GLY A 414 -19.38 9.96 1.76
C GLY A 414 -19.67 9.01 2.91
N GLY A 415 -19.18 7.78 2.81
CA GLY A 415 -19.59 6.68 3.68
C GLY A 415 -20.84 5.98 3.16
N GLY A 416 -21.51 5.25 4.03
CA GLY A 416 -22.63 4.37 3.67
C GLY A 416 -23.71 4.32 4.75
N ASP A 417 -24.49 3.25 4.74
CA ASP A 417 -25.61 3.04 5.66
C ASP A 417 -25.19 2.53 7.04
N GLY A 418 -23.88 2.40 7.30
CA GLY A 418 -23.33 1.91 8.56
C GLY A 418 -23.32 0.38 8.69
N ARG A 419 -23.62 -0.38 7.63
CA ARG A 419 -23.65 -1.85 7.69
C ARG A 419 -22.36 -2.52 7.26
N THR A 420 -21.49 -1.84 6.52
CA THR A 420 -20.19 -2.38 6.11
C THR A 420 -19.15 -2.15 7.20
N GLU A 421 -18.39 -3.18 7.51
CA GLU A 421 -17.19 -3.09 8.34
C GLU A 421 -15.95 -2.90 7.47
N GLU A 422 -15.11 -1.93 7.81
CA GLU A 422 -13.81 -1.74 7.15
C GLU A 422 -12.73 -2.51 7.92
N ALA A 423 -11.80 -3.14 7.19
CA ALA A 423 -10.78 -4.02 7.78
C ALA A 423 -9.81 -3.33 8.75
N GLY A 424 -9.55 -2.03 8.58
CA GLY A 424 -8.57 -1.29 9.39
C GLY A 424 -7.11 -1.50 8.94
N VAL A 425 -6.89 -1.97 7.71
CA VAL A 425 -5.55 -2.10 7.09
C VAL A 425 -4.84 -0.75 7.02
N ASP A 426 -5.60 0.34 6.88
CA ASP A 426 -5.13 1.73 6.94
C ASP A 426 -4.62 2.14 8.32
N TYR A 427 -4.92 1.43 9.40
CA TYR A 427 -4.26 1.63 10.68
C TYR A 427 -3.08 0.68 10.87
N VAL A 428 -3.31 -0.63 10.72
CA VAL A 428 -2.29 -1.64 11.08
C VAL A 428 -1.03 -1.54 10.23
N LEU A 429 -1.15 -1.26 8.92
CA LEU A 429 0.03 -1.16 8.05
C LEU A 429 0.95 0.01 8.44
N PRO A 430 0.51 1.28 8.43
CA PRO A 430 1.38 2.38 8.83
C PRO A 430 1.85 2.30 10.28
N TYR A 431 1.04 1.74 11.20
CA TYR A 431 1.46 1.50 12.58
C TYR A 431 2.67 0.56 12.65
N TRP A 432 2.58 -0.63 12.05
CA TRP A 432 3.67 -1.60 12.09
C TRP A 432 4.88 -1.18 11.26
N MET A 433 4.68 -0.47 10.15
CA MET A 433 5.78 0.19 9.42
C MET A 433 6.54 1.18 10.31
N LEU A 434 5.81 2.05 11.00
CA LEU A 434 6.41 3.06 11.87
C LEU A 434 7.20 2.42 13.01
N ARG A 435 6.62 1.42 13.69
CA ARG A 435 7.32 0.59 14.69
C ARG A 435 8.60 -0.01 14.13
N TYR A 436 8.51 -0.67 12.97
CA TYR A 436 9.67 -1.33 12.35
C TYR A 436 10.83 -0.37 12.09
N TYR A 437 10.56 0.79 11.48
CA TYR A 437 11.60 1.76 11.18
C TYR A 437 12.14 2.50 12.41
N LEU A 438 11.36 2.60 13.48
CA LEU A 438 11.77 3.22 14.74
C LEU A 438 12.40 2.26 15.74
N GLU A 439 12.24 0.95 15.60
CA GLU A 439 12.68 -0.02 16.63
C GLU A 439 13.64 -1.07 16.11
N VAL A 440 13.44 -1.51 14.87
CA VAL A 440 14.21 -2.62 14.29
C VAL A 440 15.32 -2.10 13.40
N VAL A 441 15.01 -1.14 12.54
CA VAL A 441 15.99 -0.57 11.60
C VAL A 441 16.85 0.46 12.31
N THR A 442 18.17 0.25 12.35
CA THR A 442 19.06 1.24 12.94
C THR A 442 19.24 2.44 12.00
N PRO A 443 19.26 3.70 12.50
CA PRO A 443 19.56 4.86 11.67
C PRO A 443 20.88 4.73 10.89
N ALA A 444 21.88 4.05 11.45
CA ALA A 444 23.14 3.77 10.78
C ALA A 444 22.96 2.91 9.51
N SER A 445 22.04 1.94 9.50
CA SER A 445 21.80 1.07 8.35
C SER A 445 21.10 1.76 7.16
N LEU A 446 20.27 2.77 7.45
CA LEU A 446 19.61 3.60 6.42
C LEU A 446 20.55 4.71 5.93
N GLN A 447 21.25 5.38 6.86
CA GLN A 447 22.21 6.43 6.51
C GLN A 447 23.42 5.86 5.75
N ASP A 448 23.94 4.68 6.11
CA ASP A 448 25.02 4.03 5.35
C ASP A 448 24.60 3.74 3.91
N LYS A 449 23.32 3.47 3.66
CA LYS A 449 22.80 3.24 2.32
C LYS A 449 22.78 4.54 1.51
N VAL A 450 22.26 5.62 2.09
CA VAL A 450 22.26 6.97 1.48
C VAL A 450 23.70 7.44 1.24
N ASP A 451 24.58 7.31 2.23
CA ASP A 451 25.98 7.73 2.13
C ASP A 451 26.81 6.89 1.14
N ARG A 452 26.44 5.62 0.91
CA ARG A 452 27.08 4.78 -0.13
C ARG A 452 26.68 5.22 -1.52
N ILE A 453 25.44 5.66 -1.70
CA ILE A 453 24.93 6.19 -2.96
C ILE A 453 25.60 7.53 -3.26
N ASP A 454 25.67 8.45 -2.29
CA ASP A 454 26.33 9.76 -2.44
C ASP A 454 27.84 9.63 -2.73
N ARG A 455 28.51 8.64 -2.11
CA ARG A 455 29.92 8.32 -2.41
C ARG A 455 30.13 7.75 -3.81
N GLY A 456 29.13 7.10 -4.40
CA GLY A 456 29.15 6.66 -5.80
C GLY A 456 29.13 7.82 -6.79
N CYS A 457 28.44 8.92 -6.47
CA CYS A 457 28.35 10.13 -7.31
C CYS A 457 29.62 11.01 -7.29
N SER A 458 30.58 10.74 -6.41
CA SER A 458 31.83 11.53 -6.29
C SER A 458 33.07 10.83 -6.87
N ALA A 459 32.88 9.64 -7.48
CA ALA A 459 33.95 8.81 -8.04
C ALA A 459 33.94 8.68 -9.58
N GLU A 460 33.04 9.39 -10.26
CA GLU A 460 33.04 9.61 -11.72
C GLU A 460 33.30 11.10 -12.01
#